data_AF-A0A7R9VLQ5-F1
#
_entry.id   AF-A0A7R9VLQ5-F1
#
_cell.length_a   1.000
_cell.length_b   1.000
_cell.length_c   1.000
_cell.angle_alpha   90.00
_cell.angle_beta   90.00
_cell.angle_gamma   90.00
#
_symmetry.space_group_name_H-M   'P 1'
#
loop_
_entity.id
_entity.type
_entity.pdbx_description
1 polymer ?
#
loop_
_entity_poly.entity_id
_entity_poly.type
_entity_poly.pdbx_seq_one_letter_code
_entity_poly.pdbx_strand_id
1 'polypeptide(L)'
;SRYNLNTTKLGDNATDAEKAAEDQAKAEGKYCWGRECTFDDIVWPGDKYDYDCDMGRAHVPTSVLSFDPLPYNGNVDDPKLSGTGQEGNLCALHEESGRPGAFESKCPSRRCLLTGEKSTGSDGGTTMEACCAWDTHVWLYADPSIDEGTEAVRIPAFYVTMEEGSNLLTSVANSANAANGASVSAVMYGRWKPEYNPSAVLIWALGVFVAGLAAWLSAAEYREEG
;
A
#
# COMPACT_ATOMS: atom_id res chain seq x y z
N SER A 1 -17.73 -15.14 -8.94
CA SER A 1 -17.11 -16.28 -9.64
C SER A 1 -16.50 -17.20 -8.59
N ARG A 2 -16.84 -18.51 -8.58
CA ARG A 2 -16.34 -19.48 -7.61
C ARG A 2 -14.96 -19.95 -8.07
N TYR A 3 -13.91 -19.77 -7.27
CA TYR A 3 -12.62 -20.38 -7.58
C TYR A 3 -12.42 -21.63 -6.71
N ASN A 4 -12.50 -22.77 -7.41
CA ASN A 4 -11.98 -24.06 -6.96
C ASN A 4 -10.49 -23.91 -6.67
N LEU A 5 -10.08 -24.18 -5.43
CA LEU A 5 -8.68 -24.38 -5.06
C LEU A 5 -8.22 -25.72 -5.64
N ASN A 6 -7.78 -25.72 -6.90
CA ASN A 6 -7.01 -26.83 -7.44
C ASN A 6 -5.54 -26.56 -7.14
N THR A 7 -5.14 -26.80 -5.89
CA THR A 7 -3.74 -26.83 -5.51
C THR A 7 -3.12 -28.07 -6.16
N THR A 8 -2.55 -27.93 -7.35
CA THR A 8 -1.57 -28.91 -7.84
C THR A 8 -0.32 -28.75 -6.98
N LYS A 9 -0.32 -29.39 -5.80
CA LYS A 9 0.94 -29.81 -5.17
C LYS A 9 1.72 -30.55 -6.24
N LEU A 10 3.03 -30.29 -6.39
CA LEU A 10 3.90 -31.27 -7.05
C LEU A 10 3.59 -32.62 -6.38
N GLY A 11 3.18 -33.59 -7.19
CA GLY A 11 2.77 -34.89 -6.68
C GLY A 11 3.88 -35.50 -5.82
N ASP A 12 3.51 -36.43 -4.95
CA ASP A 12 4.40 -37.12 -4.00
C ASP A 12 5.61 -37.85 -4.64
N ASN A 13 5.79 -37.74 -5.96
CA ASN A 13 6.87 -38.29 -6.78
C ASN A 13 7.95 -37.25 -7.20
N ALA A 14 7.91 -36.02 -6.70
CA ALA A 14 9.00 -35.06 -6.94
C ALA A 14 10.32 -35.57 -6.35
N THR A 15 11.38 -35.51 -7.14
CA THR A 15 12.73 -35.93 -6.72
C THR A 15 13.27 -35.02 -5.61
N ASP A 16 14.17 -35.52 -4.78
CA ASP A 16 14.78 -34.73 -3.69
C ASP A 16 15.49 -33.47 -4.20
N ALA A 17 15.97 -33.50 -5.46
CA ALA A 17 16.54 -32.35 -6.14
C ALA A 17 15.51 -31.27 -6.49
N GLU A 18 14.29 -31.66 -6.89
CA GLU A 18 13.20 -30.73 -7.19
C GLU A 18 12.64 -30.08 -5.92
N LYS A 19 12.55 -30.83 -4.82
CA LYS A 19 12.17 -30.27 -3.50
C LYS A 19 13.23 -29.30 -2.96
N ALA A 20 14.52 -29.64 -3.09
CA ALA A 20 15.60 -28.75 -2.67
C ALA A 20 15.65 -27.44 -3.49
N ALA A 21 15.35 -27.51 -4.80
CA ALA A 21 15.23 -26.33 -5.64
C ALA A 21 14.01 -25.46 -5.25
N GLU A 22 12.87 -26.08 -4.92
CA GLU A 22 11.67 -25.37 -4.44
C GLU A 22 11.93 -24.68 -3.08
N ASP A 23 12.59 -25.36 -2.14
CA ASP A 23 12.94 -24.81 -0.83
C ASP A 23 13.97 -23.68 -0.92
N GLN A 24 14.97 -23.82 -1.80
CA GLN A 24 15.93 -22.75 -2.09
C GLN A 24 15.24 -21.55 -2.74
N ALA A 25 14.31 -21.77 -3.67
CA ALA A 25 13.61 -20.67 -4.34
C ALA A 25 12.53 -20.00 -3.47
N LYS A 26 11.93 -20.74 -2.51
CA LYS A 26 11.12 -20.16 -1.41
C LYS A 26 11.98 -19.31 -0.48
N ALA A 27 13.20 -19.74 -0.16
CA ALA A 27 14.15 -18.96 0.63
C ALA A 27 14.63 -17.70 -0.12
N GLU A 28 14.65 -17.74 -1.46
CA GLU A 28 14.93 -16.59 -2.34
C GLU A 28 13.69 -15.69 -2.60
N GLY A 29 12.53 -15.99 -2.00
CA GLY A 29 11.33 -15.16 -2.11
C GLY A 29 10.60 -15.23 -3.47
N LYS A 30 11.02 -16.13 -4.37
CA LYS A 30 10.51 -16.23 -5.75
C LYS A 30 9.13 -16.85 -5.88
N TYR A 31 8.62 -17.46 -4.80
CA TYR A 31 7.36 -18.20 -4.82
C TYR A 31 6.31 -17.54 -3.92
N CYS A 32 5.20 -17.14 -4.52
CA CYS A 32 4.02 -16.60 -3.87
C CYS A 32 2.94 -17.68 -3.93
N TRP A 33 2.47 -18.17 -2.79
CA TRP A 33 1.37 -19.15 -2.71
C TRP A 33 1.63 -20.46 -3.49
N GLY A 34 2.88 -20.92 -3.58
CA GLY A 34 3.25 -22.19 -4.22
C GLY A 34 3.39 -22.13 -5.75
N ARG A 35 3.44 -20.92 -6.33
CA ARG A 35 3.77 -20.67 -7.74
C ARG A 35 4.80 -19.53 -7.84
N GLU A 36 5.47 -19.39 -8.98
CA GLU A 36 6.33 -18.24 -9.24
C GLU A 36 5.54 -16.94 -9.08
N CYS A 37 6.09 -15.98 -8.31
CA CYS A 37 5.48 -14.69 -8.11
C CYS A 37 5.34 -13.96 -9.45
N THR A 38 4.16 -13.42 -9.70
CA THR A 38 3.87 -12.59 -10.86
C THR A 38 3.61 -11.15 -10.42
N PHE A 39 3.66 -10.19 -11.35
CA PHE A 39 3.35 -8.79 -11.05
C PHE A 39 1.95 -8.61 -10.45
N ASP A 40 1.01 -9.50 -10.80
CA ASP A 40 -0.37 -9.49 -10.30
C ASP A 40 -0.47 -9.94 -8.82
N ASP A 41 0.59 -10.54 -8.27
CA ASP A 41 0.66 -10.90 -6.85
C ASP A 41 1.13 -9.73 -5.97
N ILE A 42 1.59 -8.62 -6.57
CA ILE A 42 1.98 -7.42 -5.82
C ILE A 42 0.71 -6.69 -5.37
N VAL A 43 0.57 -6.54 -4.06
CA VAL A 43 -0.47 -5.68 -3.47
C VAL A 43 0.03 -4.23 -3.49
N TRP A 44 -0.56 -3.43 -4.37
CA TRP A 44 -0.25 -2.01 -4.49
C TRP A 44 -0.98 -1.17 -3.44
N PRO A 45 -0.40 -0.02 -3.03
CA PRO A 45 -1.03 0.94 -2.15
C PRO A 45 -2.30 1.55 -2.78
N GLY A 46 -3.19 2.09 -1.95
CA GLY A 46 -4.46 2.70 -2.38
C GLY A 46 -4.42 4.24 -2.39
N ASP A 47 -5.05 4.83 -3.42
CA ASP A 47 -5.23 6.28 -3.52
C ASP A 47 -6.01 6.84 -2.31
N LYS A 48 -5.52 7.96 -1.76
CA LYS A 48 -6.02 8.67 -0.56
C LYS A 48 -5.99 7.87 0.74
N TYR A 49 -5.41 6.67 0.72
CA TYR A 49 -5.14 5.86 1.91
C TYR A 49 -3.65 5.80 2.22
N ASP A 50 -2.84 5.56 1.18
CA ASP A 50 -1.40 5.35 1.27
C ASP A 50 -0.62 6.40 0.46
N TYR A 51 -1.19 6.89 -0.65
CA TYR A 51 -0.62 7.97 -1.46
C TYR A 51 -1.68 8.99 -1.88
N ASP A 52 -1.23 10.16 -2.33
CA ASP A 52 -2.07 11.19 -2.93
C ASP A 52 -1.36 11.78 -4.16
N CYS A 53 -1.89 11.49 -5.35
CA CYS A 53 -1.33 11.97 -6.61
C CYS A 53 -1.56 13.47 -6.83
N ASP A 54 -2.57 14.08 -6.19
CA ASP A 54 -2.82 15.53 -6.28
C ASP A 54 -1.69 16.32 -5.59
N MET A 55 -1.04 15.67 -4.62
CA MET A 55 0.07 16.19 -3.82
C MET A 55 1.45 15.82 -4.39
N GLY A 56 1.49 15.22 -5.57
CA GLY A 56 2.71 14.95 -6.31
C GLY A 56 2.56 13.69 -7.15
N ARG A 57 2.86 13.80 -8.44
CA ARG A 57 2.84 12.69 -9.39
C ARG A 57 4.10 12.69 -10.25
N ALA A 58 4.65 11.50 -10.46
CA ALA A 58 5.81 11.25 -11.29
C ALA A 58 5.66 9.95 -12.09
N HIS A 59 6.37 9.85 -13.20
CA HIS A 59 6.42 8.64 -14.02
C HIS A 59 7.84 8.06 -14.00
N VAL A 60 8.04 7.06 -13.16
CA VAL A 60 9.37 6.48 -12.91
C VAL A 60 9.64 5.36 -13.92
N PRO A 61 10.80 5.34 -14.61
CA PRO A 61 11.12 4.25 -15.51
C PRO A 61 11.23 2.92 -14.77
N THR A 62 10.56 1.87 -15.24
CA THR A 62 10.62 0.56 -14.55
C THR A 62 11.99 -0.10 -14.66
N SER A 63 12.83 0.32 -15.61
CA SER A 63 14.18 -0.22 -15.82
C SER A 63 15.18 0.11 -14.70
N VAL A 64 14.89 1.13 -13.87
CA VAL A 64 15.77 1.51 -12.75
C VAL A 64 15.31 0.91 -11.42
N LEU A 65 14.15 0.27 -11.40
CA LEU A 65 13.55 -0.38 -10.24
C LEU A 65 13.87 -1.89 -10.23
N SER A 66 13.98 -2.47 -9.04
CA SER A 66 14.37 -3.87 -8.84
C SER A 66 13.17 -4.73 -8.48
N PHE A 67 12.58 -5.35 -9.51
CA PHE A 67 11.53 -6.35 -9.38
C PHE A 67 12.02 -7.79 -9.57
N ASP A 68 13.35 -8.01 -9.60
CA ASP A 68 13.94 -9.35 -9.76
C ASP A 68 14.87 -9.69 -8.57
N PRO A 69 14.56 -10.74 -7.78
CA PRO A 69 13.34 -11.55 -7.85
C PRO A 69 12.11 -10.75 -7.40
N LEU A 70 10.95 -11.03 -8.00
CA LEU A 70 9.67 -10.56 -7.47
C LEU A 70 9.50 -11.12 -6.04
N PRO A 71 8.94 -10.37 -5.08
CA PRO A 71 8.25 -9.07 -5.20
C PRO A 71 9.18 -7.83 -5.15
N TYR A 72 8.59 -6.62 -5.12
CA TYR A 72 9.27 -5.33 -4.94
C TYR A 72 10.33 -5.37 -3.82
N ASN A 73 11.56 -4.89 -4.11
CA ASN A 73 12.66 -4.89 -3.16
C ASN A 73 12.84 -3.51 -2.50
N GLY A 74 12.19 -3.31 -1.35
CA GLY A 74 12.25 -2.04 -0.60
C GLY A 74 13.66 -1.61 -0.21
N ASN A 75 14.60 -2.54 0.04
CA ASN A 75 15.98 -2.16 0.39
C ASN A 75 16.72 -1.49 -0.78
N VAL A 76 16.34 -1.79 -2.03
CA VAL A 76 16.98 -1.27 -3.23
C VAL A 76 16.19 -0.09 -3.80
N ASP A 77 14.87 -0.14 -3.73
CA ASP A 77 14.00 0.82 -4.40
C ASP A 77 13.54 1.96 -3.48
N ASP A 78 13.32 1.74 -2.17
CA ASP A 78 12.91 2.81 -1.26
C ASP A 78 13.93 3.97 -1.18
N PRO A 79 15.26 3.72 -1.20
CA PRO A 79 16.24 4.81 -1.25
C PRO A 79 16.15 5.65 -2.52
N LYS A 80 15.65 5.09 -3.63
CA LYS A 80 15.46 5.81 -4.90
C LYS A 80 14.13 6.55 -4.97
N LEU A 81 13.19 6.23 -4.09
CA LEU A 81 11.84 6.81 -4.01
C LEU A 81 11.68 7.77 -2.82
N SER A 82 12.77 8.07 -2.12
CA SER A 82 12.78 8.95 -0.94
C SER A 82 13.86 10.03 -1.04
N GLY A 83 13.63 11.15 -0.37
CA GLY A 83 14.54 12.29 -0.35
C GLY A 83 14.23 13.34 -1.42
N THR A 84 15.22 14.15 -1.74
CA THR A 84 15.16 15.22 -2.74
C THR A 84 15.67 14.76 -4.10
N GLY A 85 15.38 15.51 -5.16
CA GLY A 85 15.92 15.27 -6.50
C GLY A 85 17.46 15.35 -6.52
N GLN A 86 18.07 16.14 -5.63
CA GLN A 86 19.53 16.19 -5.47
C GLN A 86 20.11 14.93 -4.84
N GLU A 87 19.33 14.26 -3.99
CA GLU A 87 19.68 12.97 -3.36
C GLU A 87 19.39 11.77 -4.27
N GLY A 88 18.84 12.01 -5.47
CA GLY A 88 18.54 10.98 -6.45
C GLY A 88 17.13 10.42 -6.38
N ASN A 89 16.18 11.13 -5.73
CA ASN A 89 14.79 10.72 -5.71
C ASN A 89 14.20 10.75 -7.14
N LEU A 90 13.85 9.58 -7.65
CA LEU A 90 13.31 9.38 -9.00
C LEU A 90 12.01 10.14 -9.22
N CYS A 91 11.18 10.33 -8.19
CA CYS A 91 9.92 11.05 -8.29
C CYS A 91 10.10 12.56 -8.39
N ALA A 92 11.15 13.09 -7.76
CA ALA A 92 11.53 14.49 -7.93
C ALA A 92 12.21 14.75 -9.27
N LEU A 93 12.88 13.73 -9.85
CA LEU A 93 13.55 13.80 -11.14
C LEU A 93 12.61 13.63 -12.34
N HIS A 94 11.58 12.79 -12.21
CA HIS A 94 10.63 12.43 -13.27
C HIS A 94 9.21 12.96 -13.02
N GLU A 95 9.09 14.13 -12.42
CA GLU A 95 7.79 14.74 -12.15
C GLU A 95 7.00 15.11 -13.42
N GLU A 96 5.67 15.04 -13.34
CA GLU A 96 4.78 15.32 -14.48
C GLU A 96 4.75 16.82 -14.83
N SER A 97 4.98 17.72 -13.86
CA SER A 97 4.87 19.17 -14.07
C SER A 97 6.04 19.81 -14.83
N GLY A 98 7.12 19.06 -15.11
CA GLY A 98 8.28 19.55 -15.85
C GLY A 98 9.00 20.74 -15.20
N ARG A 99 8.76 21.02 -13.91
CA ARG A 99 9.33 22.13 -13.15
C ARG A 99 10.19 21.58 -12.02
N PRO A 100 11.53 21.72 -12.07
CA PRO A 100 12.39 21.13 -11.04
C PRO A 100 11.97 21.59 -9.63
N GLY A 101 11.71 20.61 -8.75
CA GLY A 101 11.31 20.83 -7.35
C GLY A 101 9.81 21.02 -7.10
N ALA A 102 8.93 20.91 -8.10
CA ALA A 102 7.50 21.01 -7.86
C ALA A 102 6.97 19.80 -7.06
N PHE A 103 7.48 18.60 -7.31
CA PHE A 103 7.20 17.42 -6.50
C PHE A 103 7.53 17.65 -5.01
N GLU A 104 8.74 18.15 -4.71
CA GLU A 104 9.17 18.42 -3.33
C GLU A 104 8.33 19.50 -2.64
N SER A 105 7.86 20.50 -3.40
CA SER A 105 7.01 21.56 -2.87
C SER A 105 5.60 21.09 -2.53
N LYS A 106 5.11 20.05 -3.23
CA LYS A 106 3.75 19.51 -3.05
C LYS A 106 3.71 18.29 -2.14
N CYS A 107 4.83 17.57 -2.01
CA CYS A 107 4.95 16.34 -1.26
C CYS A 107 5.81 16.52 0.00
N PRO A 108 5.21 16.87 1.16
CA PRO A 108 5.96 17.11 2.40
C PRO A 108 6.77 15.90 2.87
N SER A 109 6.26 14.69 2.63
CA SER A 109 6.92 13.45 3.01
C SER A 109 8.21 13.19 2.23
N ARG A 110 8.42 13.88 1.10
CA ARG A 110 9.53 13.68 0.15
C ARG A 110 9.72 12.22 -0.22
N ARG A 111 8.62 11.47 -0.22
CA ARG A 111 8.54 10.05 -0.48
C ARG A 111 7.46 9.82 -1.50
N CYS A 112 7.68 8.87 -2.38
CA CYS A 112 6.66 8.44 -3.32
C CYS A 112 6.45 6.93 -3.23
N LEU A 113 5.22 6.53 -3.53
CA LEU A 113 4.82 5.14 -3.63
C LEU A 113 4.42 4.84 -5.07
N LEU A 114 4.82 3.67 -5.54
CA LEU A 114 4.42 3.15 -6.83
C LEU A 114 2.96 2.70 -6.77
N THR A 115 2.13 3.14 -7.72
CA THR A 115 0.70 2.82 -7.75
C THR A 115 0.40 1.48 -8.44
N GLY A 116 1.38 0.95 -9.18
CA GLY A 116 1.24 -0.24 -10.02
C GLY A 116 0.72 0.07 -11.43
N GLU A 117 0.28 1.30 -11.69
CA GLU A 117 -0.16 1.73 -13.02
C GLU A 117 1.06 1.89 -13.94
N LYS A 118 1.07 1.14 -15.05
CA LYS A 118 2.16 1.15 -16.04
C LYS A 118 1.73 1.95 -17.26
N SER A 119 2.59 2.87 -17.70
CA SER A 119 2.42 3.61 -18.94
C SER A 119 3.56 3.31 -19.90
N THR A 120 3.22 2.93 -21.13
CA THR A 120 4.21 2.70 -22.19
C THR A 120 4.41 4.00 -22.96
N GLY A 121 5.62 4.56 -22.84
CA GLY A 121 6.00 5.74 -23.60
C GLY A 121 6.06 5.45 -25.09
N SER A 122 5.97 6.51 -25.91
CA SER A 122 6.04 6.40 -27.38
C SER A 122 7.37 5.78 -27.87
N ASP A 123 8.42 5.84 -27.05
CA ASP A 123 9.75 5.30 -27.33
C ASP A 123 9.89 3.81 -26.93
N GLY A 124 8.81 3.15 -26.53
CA GLY A 124 8.81 1.73 -26.12
C GLY A 124 9.32 1.48 -24.69
N GLY A 125 9.71 2.54 -23.97
CA GLY A 125 10.05 2.46 -22.55
C GLY A 125 8.80 2.29 -21.67
N THR A 126 8.88 1.40 -20.69
CA THR A 126 7.82 1.24 -19.67
C THR A 126 8.13 2.14 -18.48
N THR A 127 7.16 2.96 -18.12
CA THR A 127 7.17 3.78 -16.91
C THR A 127 6.07 3.31 -15.97
N MET A 128 6.22 3.58 -14.68
CA MET A 128 5.24 3.30 -13.65
C MET A 128 4.90 4.60 -12.94
N GLU A 129 3.61 4.80 -12.68
CA GLU A 129 3.16 5.95 -11.92
C GLU A 129 3.59 5.82 -10.46
N ALA A 130 4.16 6.91 -9.95
CA ALA A 130 4.53 7.09 -8.57
C ALA A 130 3.88 8.36 -8.03
N CYS A 131 3.21 8.26 -6.89
CA CYS A 131 2.50 9.36 -6.26
C CYS A 131 3.06 9.69 -4.88
N CYS A 132 2.84 10.90 -4.40
CA CYS A 132 3.31 11.34 -3.09
C CYS A 132 2.79 10.41 -2.00
N ALA A 133 3.68 9.88 -1.16
CA ALA A 133 3.31 9.08 -0.01
C ALA A 133 2.55 9.99 0.98
N TRP A 134 1.30 9.64 1.23
CA TRP A 134 0.38 10.45 2.02
C TRP A 134 0.21 9.83 3.40
N ASP A 135 0.49 10.60 4.44
CA ASP A 135 0.35 10.15 5.82
C ASP A 135 -1.04 10.54 6.34
N THR A 136 -1.94 9.58 6.53
CA THR A 136 -3.21 9.85 7.19
C THR A 136 -3.01 9.86 8.70
N HIS A 137 -3.48 10.91 9.38
CA HIS A 137 -3.57 10.91 10.85
C HIS A 137 -4.54 9.81 11.28
N VAL A 138 -4.02 8.66 11.69
CA VAL A 138 -4.83 7.57 12.21
C VAL A 138 -5.17 7.84 13.68
N TRP A 139 -6.43 8.13 13.95
CA TRP A 139 -6.94 8.24 15.32
C TRP A 139 -7.10 6.83 15.89
N LEU A 140 -6.30 6.48 16.91
CA LEU A 140 -6.49 5.26 17.69
C LEU A 140 -7.44 5.57 18.85
N TYR A 141 -8.62 4.95 18.83
CA TYR A 141 -9.56 4.98 19.94
C TYR A 141 -9.02 4.09 21.08
N ALA A 142 -9.05 4.59 22.32
CA ALA A 142 -8.64 3.80 23.48
C ALA A 142 -9.55 2.56 23.60
N ASP A 143 -8.95 1.37 23.62
CA ASP A 143 -9.68 0.11 23.76
C ASP A 143 -10.17 -0.04 25.22
N PRO A 144 -11.49 0.01 25.46
CA PRO A 144 -12.03 -0.07 26.82
C PRO A 144 -12.02 -1.50 27.39
N SER A 145 -11.54 -2.50 26.65
CA SER A 145 -11.47 -3.90 27.10
C SER A 145 -10.19 -4.24 27.88
N ILE A 146 -9.24 -3.30 27.99
CA ILE A 146 -8.02 -3.47 28.79
C ILE A 146 -8.33 -3.09 30.24
N ASP A 147 -8.36 -4.10 31.11
CA ASP A 147 -8.69 -3.98 32.53
C ASP A 147 -7.62 -3.17 33.29
N GLU A 148 -8.04 -2.22 34.13
CA GLU A 148 -7.17 -1.24 34.83
C GLU A 148 -6.22 -1.89 35.86
N GLY A 149 -6.36 -3.19 36.11
CA GLY A 149 -5.64 -3.94 37.15
C GLY A 149 -4.40 -4.74 36.70
N THR A 150 -4.18 -4.93 35.40
CA THR A 150 -2.90 -5.46 34.87
C THR A 150 -1.90 -4.31 34.78
N GLU A 151 -0.63 -4.53 35.21
CA GLU A 151 0.43 -3.52 35.15
C GLU A 151 0.27 -2.66 33.91
N ALA A 152 0.09 -1.35 34.12
CA ALA A 152 -0.12 -0.40 33.04
C ALA A 152 1.11 -0.42 32.14
N VAL A 153 1.10 -1.30 31.14
CA VAL A 153 1.97 -1.25 29.97
C VAL A 153 1.51 0.00 29.25
N ARG A 154 1.99 1.15 29.72
CA ARG A 154 1.93 2.41 29.00
C ARG A 154 2.82 2.20 27.79
N ILE A 155 2.28 1.62 26.73
CA ILE A 155 2.88 1.65 25.41
C ILE A 155 2.80 3.12 25.01
N PRO A 156 3.90 3.89 25.05
CA PRO A 156 3.83 5.28 24.65
C PRO A 156 3.68 5.29 23.12
N ALA A 157 2.44 5.48 22.67
CA ALA A 157 2.15 5.64 21.26
C ALA A 157 2.50 7.07 20.87
N PHE A 158 3.55 7.22 20.06
CA PHE A 158 3.91 8.49 19.44
C PHE A 158 3.44 8.47 17.99
N TYR A 159 2.79 9.54 17.56
CA TYR A 159 2.43 9.78 16.17
C TYR A 159 3.60 10.48 15.52
N VAL A 160 4.19 9.86 14.51
CA VAL A 160 5.37 10.35 13.83
C VAL A 160 5.03 10.34 12.36
N THR A 161 5.15 11.49 11.70
CA THR A 161 4.94 11.56 10.26
C THR A 161 6.00 10.74 9.53
N MET A 162 5.76 10.29 8.29
CA MET A 162 6.78 9.61 7.50
C MET A 162 8.09 10.42 7.38
N GLU A 163 8.01 11.75 7.42
CA GLU A 163 9.16 12.65 7.46
C GLU A 163 9.99 12.46 8.73
N GLU A 164 9.34 12.35 9.89
CA GLU A 164 9.99 12.18 11.19
C GLU A 164 10.28 10.69 11.52
N GLY A 165 9.62 9.76 10.84
CA GLY A 165 9.62 8.33 11.13
C GLY A 165 10.98 7.67 10.89
N SER A 166 11.75 8.16 9.91
CA SER A 166 13.12 7.71 9.65
C SER A 166 14.08 8.08 10.79
N ASN A 167 13.91 9.26 11.37
CA ASN A 167 14.68 9.73 12.51
C ASN A 167 14.33 8.95 13.80
N LEU A 168 13.06 8.61 13.97
CA LEU A 168 12.61 7.74 15.05
C LEU A 168 13.17 6.33 14.90
N LEU A 169 13.09 5.72 13.71
CA LEU A 169 13.60 4.36 13.47
C LEU A 169 15.11 4.28 13.72
N THR A 170 15.84 5.32 13.32
CA THR A 170 17.28 5.47 13.57
C THR A 170 17.57 5.63 15.07
N SER A 171 16.75 6.42 15.77
CA SER A 171 16.87 6.61 17.22
C SER A 171 16.52 5.34 18.01
N VAL A 172 15.54 4.57 17.57
CA VAL A 172 15.16 3.26 18.11
C VAL A 172 16.27 2.25 17.88
N ALA A 173 16.81 2.14 16.67
CA ALA A 173 17.94 1.28 16.35
C ALA A 173 19.20 1.64 17.17
N ASN A 174 19.46 2.93 17.38
CA ASN A 174 20.57 3.40 18.22
C ASN A 174 20.31 3.15 19.71
N SER A 175 19.05 3.23 20.18
CA SER A 175 18.67 2.93 21.57
C SER A 175 18.72 1.44 21.91
N ALA A 176 18.41 0.56 20.94
CA ALA A 176 18.54 -0.89 21.07
C ALA A 176 20.02 -1.34 21.22
N ASN A 177 20.95 -0.53 20.72
CA ASN A 177 22.39 -0.73 20.87
C ASN A 177 22.99 -0.01 22.09
N ALA A 178 22.21 0.80 22.82
CA ALA A 178 22.66 1.46 24.03
C ALA A 178 22.67 0.44 25.18
N ALA A 179 23.82 0.30 25.84
CA ALA A 179 24.12 -0.70 26.88
C ALA A 179 23.21 -0.68 28.14
N ASN A 180 22.19 0.17 28.18
CA ASN A 180 21.24 0.32 29.28
C ASN A 180 19.83 -0.15 28.87
N GLY A 181 19.66 -1.46 28.68
CA GLY A 181 18.46 -2.23 29.03
C GLY A 181 17.08 -1.90 28.43
N ALA A 182 16.93 -0.85 27.62
CA ALA A 182 15.65 -0.49 27.00
C ALA A 182 15.54 -1.10 25.60
N SER A 183 15.05 -2.33 25.52
CA SER A 183 14.72 -2.96 24.23
C SER A 183 13.44 -2.35 23.67
N VAL A 184 13.56 -1.36 22.79
CA VAL A 184 12.42 -0.79 22.06
C VAL A 184 12.18 -1.65 20.82
N SER A 185 11.14 -2.48 20.85
CA SER A 185 10.69 -3.27 19.70
C SER A 185 9.56 -2.53 18.99
N ALA A 186 9.80 -2.09 17.75
CA ALA A 186 8.78 -1.52 16.88
C ALA A 186 8.31 -2.61 15.90
N VAL A 187 7.02 -2.97 15.96
CA VAL A 187 6.42 -3.92 15.01
C VAL A 187 5.37 -3.17 14.21
N MET A 188 5.53 -3.16 12.89
CA MET A 188 4.54 -2.60 11.97
C MET A 188 3.45 -3.65 11.72
N TYR A 189 2.19 -3.28 11.94
CA TYR A 189 1.04 -4.12 11.61
C TYR A 189 0.24 -3.46 10.49
N GLY A 190 0.06 -4.18 9.38
CA GLY A 190 -0.89 -3.78 8.34
C GLY A 190 -2.32 -3.90 8.86
N ARG A 191 -3.15 -2.88 8.61
CA ARG A 191 -4.56 -2.92 8.99
C ARG A 191 -5.35 -3.80 8.03
N TRP A 192 -6.25 -4.61 8.57
CA TRP A 192 -7.25 -5.32 7.78
C TRP A 192 -8.21 -4.30 7.15
N LYS A 193 -8.31 -4.30 5.82
CA LYS A 193 -9.29 -3.51 5.06
C LYS A 193 -10.34 -4.44 4.46
N PRO A 194 -11.64 -4.32 4.82
CA PRO A 194 -12.68 -5.06 4.14
C PRO A 194 -12.84 -4.51 2.71
N GLU A 195 -12.74 -5.38 1.71
CA GLU A 195 -12.94 -5.03 0.29
C GLU A 195 -14.38 -4.56 0.00
N TYR A 196 -15.34 -4.98 0.83
CA TYR A 196 -16.75 -4.70 0.65
C TYR A 196 -17.30 -3.91 1.83
N ASN A 197 -17.91 -2.76 1.54
CA ASN A 197 -18.60 -1.94 2.52
C ASN A 197 -20.11 -2.16 2.37
N PRO A 198 -20.73 -3.12 3.10
CA PRO A 198 -22.14 -3.48 2.92
C PRO A 198 -23.08 -2.28 3.13
N SER A 199 -22.67 -1.32 3.96
CA SER A 199 -23.37 -0.05 4.18
C SER A 199 -23.51 0.76 2.89
N ALA A 200 -22.51 0.75 2.00
CA ALA A 200 -22.57 1.47 0.73
C ALA A 200 -23.64 0.88 -0.21
N VAL A 201 -23.77 -0.45 -0.23
CA VAL A 201 -24.81 -1.15 -1.02
C VAL A 201 -26.20 -0.84 -0.49
N LEU A 202 -26.37 -0.82 0.85
CA LEU A 202 -27.65 -0.48 1.47
C LEU A 202 -28.05 0.97 1.20
N ILE A 203 -27.12 1.92 1.29
CA ILE A 203 -27.38 3.34 0.99
C ILE A 203 -27.75 3.52 -0.48
N TRP A 204 -27.04 2.86 -1.40
CA TRP A 204 -27.37 2.88 -2.82
C TRP A 204 -28.78 2.34 -3.09
N ALA A 205 -29.11 1.18 -2.50
CA ALA A 205 -30.43 0.56 -2.67
C ALA A 205 -31.56 1.43 -2.10
N LEU A 206 -31.35 2.04 -0.93
CA LEU A 206 -32.30 2.99 -0.33
C LEU A 206 -32.53 4.20 -1.25
N GLY A 207 -31.46 4.74 -1.84
CA GLY A 207 -31.53 5.87 -2.77
C GLY A 207 -32.37 5.55 -4.02
N VAL A 208 -32.12 4.40 -4.65
CA VAL A 208 -32.90 3.94 -5.82
C VAL A 208 -34.37 3.71 -5.44
N PHE A 209 -34.62 3.11 -4.28
CA PHE A 209 -35.98 2.84 -3.81
C PHE A 209 -36.78 4.14 -3.59
N VAL A 210 -36.20 5.13 -2.91
CA VAL A 210 -36.86 6.42 -2.65
C VAL A 210 -37.14 7.17 -3.95
N ALA A 211 -36.18 7.19 -4.89
CA ALA A 211 -36.38 7.81 -6.20
C ALA A 211 -37.49 7.13 -7.01
N GLY A 212 -37.55 5.80 -6.98
CA GLY A 212 -38.62 5.03 -7.63
C GLY A 212 -39.99 5.30 -7.03
N LEU A 213 -40.09 5.39 -5.70
CA LEU A 213 -41.33 5.70 -5.00
C LEU A 213 -41.82 7.12 -5.30
N ALA A 214 -40.90 8.09 -5.34
CA ALA A 214 -41.20 9.47 -5.72
C ALA A 214 -41.69 9.57 -7.17
N ALA A 215 -41.03 8.89 -8.11
CA ALA A 215 -41.47 8.85 -9.51
C ALA A 215 -42.84 8.19 -9.66
N TRP A 216 -43.10 7.11 -8.92
CA TRP A 216 -44.39 6.43 -8.95
C TRP A 216 -45.54 7.30 -8.41
N LEU A 217 -45.30 7.99 -7.28
CA LEU A 217 -46.28 8.93 -6.71
C LEU A 217 -46.50 10.13 -7.61
N SER A 218 -45.45 10.69 -8.22
CA SER A 218 -45.57 11.79 -9.18
C SER A 218 -46.35 11.39 -10.44
N ALA A 219 -46.34 10.10 -10.82
CA ALA A 219 -47.11 9.57 -11.93
C ALA A 219 -48.54 9.14 -11.55
N ALA A 220 -49.01 9.46 -10.33
CA ALA A 220 -50.39 9.17 -9.92
C ALA A 220 -51.42 10.05 -10.64
N GLU A 221 -51.09 11.33 -10.90
CA GLU A 221 -51.98 12.25 -11.63
C GLU A 221 -52.29 11.77 -13.06
N TYR A 222 -51.31 11.18 -13.74
CA TYR A 222 -51.50 10.59 -15.08
C TYR A 222 -52.36 9.30 -15.08
N ARG A 223 -52.63 8.70 -13.92
CA ARG A 223 -53.44 7.48 -13.78
C ARG A 223 -54.91 7.75 -13.45
N GLU A 224 -55.25 8.95 -12.99
CA GLU A 224 -56.64 9.32 -12.67
C GLU A 224 -57.39 9.99 -13.84
N GLU A 225 -56.71 10.48 -14.88
CA GLU A 225 -57.33 11.16 -16.03
C GLU A 225 -57.47 10.28 -17.30
N GLY A 226 -57.22 8.97 -17.23
CA GLY A 226 -57.42 8.00 -18.32
C GLY A 226 -58.46 6.93 -17.98
#